data_AF-A0A929A9K9-F1
#
_entry.id   AF-A0A929A9K9-F1
#
_cell.length_a   1.000
_cell.length_b   1.000
_cell.length_c   1.000
_cell.angle_alpha   90.00
_cell.angle_beta   90.00
_cell.angle_gamma   90.00
#
_symmetry.space_group_name_H-M   'P 1'
#
loop_
_entity.id
_entity.type
_entity.pdbx_description
1 polymer ?
#
loop_
_entity_poly.entity_id
_entity_poly.type
_entity_poly.pdbx_seq_one_letter_code
_entity_poly.pdbx_strand_id
1 'polypeptide(L)'
;MKRADRRDESFDNSIHHPRSQQFEPLSYHELKTSLMTVRGQKDELQQRVQETEKQVEQTQQLYLEEQQKYQTTLVLYQDVQSQSQSYLTFYNEEKTRSNELLVKYEQAQVETQHYLALYNEAQTQLKFERRSKAGIKGWETRRKRENERLKQEIGEMAILLRDSLVRKDEAIDNLEALAERMDRIQSLVDSVGGESTDNPASFVQKVARIWQTIKDILAE
;
A
#
# COMPACT_ATOMS: atom_id res chain seq x y z
N MET A 1 23.50 126.18 -76.15
CA MET A 1 24.91 126.27 -76.57
C MET A 1 25.74 125.34 -75.69
N LYS A 2 26.55 124.48 -76.33
CA LYS A 2 27.48 123.50 -75.76
C LYS A 2 28.65 124.18 -75.02
N ARG A 3 29.06 123.64 -73.88
CA ARG A 3 30.44 123.64 -73.34
C ARG A 3 30.60 122.28 -72.64
N ALA A 4 31.04 121.24 -73.34
CA ALA A 4 32.44 120.87 -73.52
C ALA A 4 33.08 120.34 -72.22
N ASP A 5 32.63 119.18 -71.75
CA ASP A 5 33.47 118.28 -70.95
C ASP A 5 34.55 117.73 -71.87
N ARG A 6 35.75 118.29 -71.76
CA ARG A 6 36.97 117.72 -72.32
C ARG A 6 37.26 116.42 -71.57
N ARG A 7 36.77 115.29 -72.09
CA ARG A 7 37.35 113.99 -71.79
C ARG A 7 38.54 113.84 -72.72
N ASP A 8 39.74 114.05 -72.18
CA ASP A 8 40.97 113.73 -72.90
C ASP A 8 41.06 112.21 -73.06
N GLU A 9 41.60 111.73 -74.20
CA GLU A 9 41.81 110.30 -74.52
C GLU A 9 42.61 109.54 -73.42
N SER A 10 43.31 110.29 -72.57
CA SER A 10 43.99 109.78 -71.36
C SER A 10 43.03 109.14 -70.33
N PHE A 11 41.79 109.62 -70.22
CA PHE A 11 40.83 109.14 -69.24
C PHE A 11 40.25 107.76 -69.61
N ASP A 12 39.87 107.57 -70.88
CA ASP A 12 39.37 106.28 -71.38
C ASP A 12 40.47 105.21 -71.39
N ASN A 13 41.74 105.60 -71.61
CA ASN A 13 42.88 104.68 -71.52
C ASN A 13 43.08 104.12 -70.10
N SER A 14 42.78 104.89 -69.06
CA SER A 14 42.93 104.43 -67.66
C SER A 14 41.87 103.42 -67.21
N ILE A 15 40.75 103.34 -67.93
CA ILE A 15 39.63 102.42 -67.66
C ILE A 15 39.84 101.08 -68.38
N HIS A 16 40.35 101.09 -69.62
CA HIS A 16 40.62 99.87 -70.40
C HIS A 16 41.99 99.26 -70.15
N HIS A 17 42.96 100.08 -69.74
CA HIS A 17 44.27 99.67 -69.27
C HIS A 17 44.49 100.28 -67.90
N PRO A 18 43.88 99.72 -66.83
CA PRO A 18 44.24 100.13 -65.49
C PRO A 18 45.75 99.98 -65.41
N ARG A 19 46.48 101.09 -65.23
CA ARG A 19 47.89 101.02 -64.84
C ARG A 19 47.87 100.08 -63.65
N SER A 20 48.42 98.88 -63.81
CA SER A 20 48.63 97.98 -62.70
C SER A 20 49.28 98.86 -61.65
N GLN A 21 48.58 99.12 -60.53
CA GLN A 21 49.27 99.59 -59.35
C GLN A 21 50.39 98.58 -59.23
N GLN A 22 51.62 99.00 -59.53
CA GLN A 22 52.77 98.16 -59.25
C GLN A 22 52.58 97.91 -57.77
N PHE A 23 52.24 96.66 -57.44
CA PHE A 23 52.15 96.24 -56.06
C PHE A 23 53.52 96.59 -55.52
N GLU A 24 53.60 97.71 -54.79
CA GLU A 24 54.82 98.05 -54.10
C GLU A 24 55.12 96.81 -53.27
N PRO A 25 56.29 96.18 -53.45
CA PRO A 25 56.62 95.01 -52.67
C PRO A 25 56.41 95.42 -51.22
N LEU A 26 55.54 94.69 -50.52
CA LEU A 26 55.19 94.93 -49.13
C LEU A 26 56.42 95.45 -48.42
N SER A 27 56.29 96.61 -47.79
CA SER A 27 57.40 97.19 -47.02
C SER A 27 58.00 96.07 -46.18
N TYR A 28 59.32 95.99 -46.11
CA TYR A 28 60.01 94.91 -45.40
C TYR A 28 59.42 94.65 -44.00
N HIS A 29 58.90 95.72 -43.36
CA HIS A 29 58.17 95.63 -42.11
C HIS A 29 56.81 94.91 -42.19
N GLU A 30 55.99 95.14 -43.21
CA GLU A 30 54.69 94.48 -43.41
C GLU A 30 54.83 93.01 -43.82
N LEU A 31 55.83 92.71 -44.64
CA LEU A 31 56.18 91.34 -45.02
C LEU A 31 56.67 90.56 -43.80
N LYS A 32 57.45 91.21 -42.92
CA LYS A 32 57.91 90.66 -41.65
C LYS A 32 56.77 90.43 -40.65
N THR A 33 55.81 91.36 -40.52
CA THR A 33 54.64 91.15 -39.64
C THR A 33 53.73 90.04 -40.16
N SER A 34 53.49 89.97 -41.47
CA SER A 34 52.74 88.86 -42.08
C SER A 34 53.43 87.51 -41.90
N LEU A 35 54.75 87.44 -42.06
CA LEU A 35 55.51 86.22 -41.76
C LEU A 35 55.44 85.84 -40.28
N MET A 36 55.45 86.81 -39.37
CA MET A 36 55.29 86.55 -37.94
C MET A 36 53.89 86.03 -37.60
N THR A 37 52.82 86.58 -38.19
CA THR A 37 51.45 86.10 -37.95
C THR A 37 51.22 84.71 -38.53
N VAL A 38 51.71 84.42 -39.74
CA VAL A 38 51.62 83.09 -40.36
C VAL A 38 52.41 82.05 -39.56
N ARG A 39 53.59 82.41 -39.02
CA ARG A 39 54.34 81.53 -38.12
C ARG A 39 53.59 81.27 -36.82
N GLY A 40 53.01 82.30 -36.20
CA GLY A 40 52.16 82.15 -35.01
C GLY A 40 50.95 81.24 -35.26
N GLN A 41 50.24 81.43 -36.37
CA GLN A 41 49.12 80.59 -36.76
C GLN A 41 49.55 79.13 -37.04
N LYS A 42 50.71 78.93 -37.65
CA LYS A 42 51.27 77.60 -37.86
C LYS A 42 51.58 76.93 -36.52
N ASP A 43 52.20 77.63 -35.60
CA ASP A 43 52.56 77.09 -34.27
C ASP A 43 51.29 76.77 -33.45
N GLU A 44 50.28 77.64 -33.49
CA GLU A 44 48.97 77.41 -32.86
C GLU A 44 48.23 76.21 -33.47
N LEU A 45 48.21 76.09 -34.80
CA LEU A 45 47.61 74.94 -35.48
C LEU A 45 48.37 73.66 -35.15
N GLN A 46 49.69 73.71 -35.07
CA GLN A 46 50.51 72.56 -34.71
C GLN A 46 50.24 72.11 -33.26
N GLN A 47 50.06 73.04 -32.33
CA GLN A 47 49.63 72.72 -30.97
C GLN A 47 48.23 72.09 -30.94
N ARG A 48 47.27 72.67 -31.66
CA ARG A 48 45.90 72.12 -31.72
C ARG A 48 45.88 70.72 -32.32
N VAL A 49 46.64 70.47 -33.38
CA VAL A 49 46.77 69.14 -33.99
C VAL A 49 47.30 68.15 -32.94
N GLN A 50 48.38 68.49 -32.23
CA GLN A 50 48.93 67.62 -31.17
C GLN A 50 47.95 67.36 -30.02
N GLU A 51 47.18 68.37 -29.60
CA GLU A 51 46.14 68.20 -28.58
C GLU A 51 45.01 67.30 -29.07
N THR A 52 44.55 67.50 -30.30
CA THR A 52 43.51 66.65 -30.90
C THR A 52 43.98 65.22 -31.13
N GLU A 53 45.24 65.01 -31.54
CA GLU A 53 45.83 63.68 -31.68
C GLU A 53 45.82 62.94 -30.35
N LYS A 54 46.28 63.60 -29.26
CA LYS A 54 46.24 63.03 -27.91
C LYS A 54 44.82 62.73 -27.45
N GLN A 55 43.85 63.60 -27.74
CA GLN A 55 42.45 63.35 -27.40
C GLN A 55 41.90 62.15 -28.17
N VAL A 56 42.17 62.05 -29.48
CA VAL A 56 41.73 60.90 -30.31
C VAL A 56 42.34 59.61 -29.80
N GLU A 57 43.64 59.60 -29.47
CA GLU A 57 44.32 58.43 -28.89
C GLU A 57 43.67 58.00 -27.57
N GLN A 58 43.39 58.94 -26.66
CA GLN A 58 42.71 58.66 -25.39
C GLN A 58 41.30 58.11 -25.62
N THR A 59 40.54 58.70 -26.54
CA THR A 59 39.16 58.26 -26.83
C THR A 59 39.15 56.86 -27.45
N GLN A 60 40.12 56.58 -28.32
CA GLN A 60 40.29 55.26 -28.94
C GLN A 60 40.65 54.19 -27.90
N GLN A 61 41.52 54.50 -26.94
CA GLN A 61 41.84 53.60 -25.83
C GLN A 61 40.60 53.29 -24.99
N LEU A 62 39.84 54.31 -24.59
CA LEU A 62 38.60 54.13 -23.83
C LEU A 62 37.58 53.28 -24.58
N TYR A 63 37.43 53.49 -25.89
CA TYR A 63 36.54 52.70 -26.73
C TYR A 63 36.93 51.22 -26.76
N LEU A 64 38.23 50.92 -26.89
CA LEU A 64 38.74 49.54 -26.89
C LEU A 64 38.52 48.86 -25.52
N GLU A 65 38.74 49.57 -24.42
CA GLU A 65 38.47 49.06 -23.08
C GLU A 65 36.98 48.77 -22.87
N GLU A 66 36.10 49.66 -23.33
CA GLU A 66 34.65 49.47 -23.24
C GLU A 66 34.19 48.28 -24.09
N GLN A 67 34.74 48.14 -25.30
CA GLN A 67 34.45 47.00 -26.17
C GLN A 67 34.88 45.68 -25.53
N GLN A 68 36.07 45.64 -24.90
CA GLN A 68 36.52 44.46 -24.16
C GLN A 68 35.60 44.13 -22.99
N LYS A 69 35.22 45.14 -22.17
CA LYS A 69 34.29 44.97 -21.04
C LYS A 69 32.93 44.45 -21.50
N TYR A 70 32.44 44.95 -22.63
CA TYR A 70 31.18 44.50 -23.21
C TYR A 70 31.25 43.03 -23.63
N GLN A 71 32.32 42.64 -24.33
CA GLN A 71 32.54 41.24 -24.73
C GLN A 71 32.65 40.31 -23.52
N THR A 72 33.40 40.68 -22.47
CA THR A 72 33.50 39.86 -21.26
C THR A 72 32.16 39.73 -20.55
N THR A 73 31.37 40.80 -20.51
CA THR A 73 30.04 40.79 -19.88
C THR A 73 29.08 39.89 -20.63
N LEU A 74 29.13 39.89 -21.97
CA LEU A 74 28.33 39.00 -22.81
C LEU A 74 28.65 37.52 -22.55
N VAL A 75 29.94 37.18 -22.46
CA VAL A 75 30.37 35.79 -22.17
C VAL A 75 29.88 35.36 -20.78
N LEU A 76 30.08 36.21 -19.76
CA LEU A 76 29.59 35.91 -18.40
C LEU A 76 28.08 35.72 -18.35
N TYR A 77 27.32 36.52 -19.11
CA TYR A 77 25.88 36.38 -19.19
C TYR A 77 25.46 35.04 -19.81
N GLN A 78 26.11 34.64 -20.91
CA GLN A 78 25.87 33.35 -21.55
C GLN A 78 26.23 32.18 -20.62
N ASP A 79 27.35 32.28 -19.90
CA ASP A 79 27.77 31.27 -18.94
C ASP A 79 26.73 31.12 -17.83
N VAL A 80 26.28 32.23 -17.22
CA VAL A 80 25.24 32.21 -16.18
C VAL A 80 23.93 31.65 -16.72
N GLN A 81 23.55 31.99 -17.96
CA GLN A 81 22.36 31.45 -18.60
C GLN A 81 22.44 29.94 -18.76
N SER A 82 23.58 29.42 -19.24
CA SER A 82 23.81 27.98 -19.39
C SER A 82 23.79 27.25 -18.05
N GLN A 83 24.41 27.84 -17.02
CA GLN A 83 24.41 27.30 -15.67
C GLN A 83 23.00 27.28 -15.09
N SER A 84 22.23 28.35 -15.23
CA SER A 84 20.84 28.42 -14.77
C SER A 84 19.97 27.33 -15.42
N GLN A 85 20.13 27.11 -16.74
CA GLN A 85 19.43 26.04 -17.44
C GLN A 85 19.82 24.66 -16.88
N SER A 86 21.12 24.42 -16.62
CA SER A 86 21.57 23.16 -16.02
C SER A 86 21.02 22.93 -14.61
N TYR A 87 20.93 23.99 -13.79
CA TYR A 87 20.32 23.87 -12.45
C TYR A 87 18.83 23.53 -12.54
N LEU A 88 18.11 24.11 -13.50
CA LEU A 88 16.71 23.78 -13.73
C LEU A 88 16.52 22.32 -14.16
N THR A 89 17.40 21.78 -15.01
CA THR A 89 17.34 20.36 -15.39
C THR A 89 17.59 19.46 -14.18
N PHE A 90 18.64 19.71 -13.40
CA PHE A 90 18.92 18.93 -12.19
C PHE A 90 17.80 18.98 -11.16
N TYR A 91 17.20 20.17 -10.96
CA TYR A 91 16.06 20.32 -10.06
C TYR A 91 14.87 19.47 -10.51
N ASN A 92 14.58 19.45 -11.82
CA ASN A 92 13.49 18.64 -12.36
C ASN A 92 13.77 17.14 -12.22
N GLU A 93 15.01 16.70 -12.47
CA GLU A 93 15.43 15.31 -12.28
C GLU A 93 15.27 14.88 -10.82
N GLU A 94 15.77 15.66 -9.86
CA GLU A 94 15.61 15.35 -8.44
C GLU A 94 14.14 15.40 -7.99
N LYS A 95 13.33 16.29 -8.57
CA LYS A 95 11.87 16.28 -8.34
C LYS A 95 11.23 14.99 -8.83
N THR A 96 11.59 14.50 -10.01
CA THR A 96 11.09 13.21 -10.51
C THR A 96 11.53 12.04 -9.64
N ARG A 97 12.80 12.02 -9.24
CA ARG A 97 13.37 11.00 -8.35
C ARG A 97 12.69 10.97 -6.98
N SER A 98 12.41 12.15 -6.42
CA SER A 98 11.66 12.28 -5.16
C SER A 98 10.25 11.71 -5.27
N ASN A 99 9.54 12.00 -6.37
CA ASN A 99 8.22 11.44 -6.62
C ASN A 99 8.24 9.91 -6.76
N GLU A 100 9.23 9.34 -7.46
CA GLU A 100 9.40 7.89 -7.57
C GLU A 100 9.65 7.24 -6.19
N LEU A 101 10.46 7.89 -5.35
CA LEU A 101 10.73 7.42 -4.00
C LEU A 101 9.47 7.45 -3.13
N LEU A 102 8.65 8.49 -3.26
CA LEU A 102 7.36 8.60 -2.57
C LEU A 102 6.43 7.43 -2.95
N VAL A 103 6.30 7.13 -4.24
CA VAL A 103 5.47 6.01 -4.71
C VAL A 103 5.98 4.67 -4.16
N LYS A 104 7.30 4.44 -4.14
CA LYS A 104 7.87 3.22 -3.55
C LYS A 104 7.61 3.12 -2.04
N TYR A 105 7.68 4.25 -1.34
CA TYR A 105 7.37 4.30 0.08
C TYR A 105 5.90 3.96 0.36
N GLU A 106 4.98 4.52 -0.41
CA GLU A 106 3.54 4.21 -0.30
C GLU A 106 3.27 2.73 -0.59
N GLN A 107 3.90 2.16 -1.61
CA GLN A 107 3.80 0.72 -1.92
C GLN A 107 4.29 -0.15 -0.76
N ALA A 108 5.48 0.14 -0.22
CA ALA A 108 6.03 -0.60 0.92
C ALA A 108 5.14 -0.48 2.17
N GLN A 109 4.49 0.68 2.36
CA GLN A 109 3.55 0.88 3.45
C GLN A 109 2.30 0.00 3.29
N VAL A 110 1.73 -0.08 2.07
CA VAL A 110 0.60 -0.96 1.76
C VAL A 110 0.98 -2.43 1.94
N GLU A 111 2.15 -2.85 1.47
CA GLU A 111 2.65 -4.21 1.67
C GLU A 111 2.79 -4.56 3.15
N THR A 112 3.35 -3.64 3.94
CA THR A 112 3.49 -3.82 5.39
C THR A 112 2.11 -4.00 6.07
N GLN A 113 1.13 -3.17 5.69
CA GLN A 113 -0.24 -3.31 6.20
C GLN A 113 -0.87 -4.65 5.80
N HIS A 114 -0.61 -5.11 4.56
CA HIS A 114 -1.07 -6.40 4.08
C HIS A 114 -0.47 -7.56 4.88
N TYR A 115 0.85 -7.56 5.12
CA TYR A 115 1.50 -8.57 5.95
C TYR A 115 0.99 -8.58 7.38
N LEU A 116 0.73 -7.41 7.97
CA LEU A 116 0.13 -7.32 9.30
C LEU A 116 -1.29 -7.92 9.33
N ALA A 117 -2.10 -7.69 8.30
CA ALA A 117 -3.42 -8.29 8.19
C ALA A 117 -3.34 -9.83 8.11
N LEU A 118 -2.49 -10.37 7.23
CA LEU A 118 -2.27 -11.81 7.10
C LEU A 118 -1.75 -12.45 8.39
N TYR A 119 -0.82 -11.79 9.08
CA TYR A 119 -0.30 -12.26 10.35
C TYR A 119 -1.41 -12.35 11.42
N ASN A 120 -2.25 -11.32 11.51
CA ASN A 120 -3.37 -11.31 12.45
C ASN A 120 -4.39 -12.40 12.11
N GLU A 121 -4.68 -12.62 10.83
CA GLU A 121 -5.55 -13.70 10.37
C GLU A 121 -4.97 -15.08 10.74
N ALA A 122 -3.69 -15.32 10.49
CA ALA A 122 -3.04 -16.57 10.86
C ALA A 122 -3.10 -16.79 12.40
N GLN A 123 -2.93 -15.74 13.20
CA GLN A 123 -3.09 -15.84 14.65
C GLN A 123 -4.52 -16.20 15.07
N THR A 124 -5.54 -15.63 14.43
CA THR A 124 -6.94 -15.93 14.77
C THR A 124 -7.31 -17.36 14.36
N GLN A 125 -6.87 -17.80 13.18
CA GLN A 125 -7.03 -19.18 12.70
C GLN A 125 -6.38 -20.18 13.66
N LEU A 126 -5.12 -19.93 14.07
CA LEU A 126 -4.42 -20.79 15.03
C LEU A 126 -5.15 -20.88 16.39
N LYS A 127 -5.67 -19.76 16.89
CA LYS A 127 -6.48 -19.74 18.14
C LYS A 127 -7.75 -20.55 17.97
N PHE A 128 -8.42 -20.43 16.84
CA PHE A 128 -9.63 -21.20 16.52
C PHE A 128 -9.33 -22.70 16.45
N GLU A 129 -8.29 -23.11 15.73
CA GLU A 129 -7.88 -24.51 15.64
C GLU A 129 -7.53 -25.10 17.02
N ARG A 130 -6.79 -24.37 17.85
CA ARG A 130 -6.46 -24.79 19.22
C ARG A 130 -7.73 -25.01 20.06
N ARG A 131 -8.71 -24.10 19.96
CA ARG A 131 -10.01 -24.24 20.63
C ARG A 131 -10.80 -25.44 20.10
N SER A 132 -10.84 -25.64 18.78
CA SER A 132 -11.51 -26.76 18.14
C SER A 132 -10.91 -28.10 18.56
N LYS A 133 -9.58 -28.25 18.51
CA LYS A 133 -8.88 -29.47 18.96
C LYS A 133 -9.13 -29.76 20.44
N ALA A 134 -9.09 -28.74 21.30
CA ALA A 134 -9.42 -28.91 22.72
C ALA A 134 -10.89 -29.32 22.92
N GLY A 135 -11.82 -28.73 22.15
CA GLY A 135 -13.25 -29.06 22.16
C GLY A 135 -13.54 -30.49 21.72
N ILE A 136 -12.94 -30.94 20.62
CA ILE A 136 -13.08 -32.31 20.08
C ILE A 136 -12.56 -33.31 21.10
N LYS A 137 -11.35 -33.10 21.64
CA LYS A 137 -10.77 -33.99 22.66
C LYS A 137 -11.62 -34.06 23.93
N GLY A 138 -12.17 -32.92 24.37
CA GLY A 138 -13.07 -32.85 25.51
C GLY A 138 -14.40 -33.58 25.28
N TRP A 139 -15.00 -33.42 24.11
CA TRP A 139 -16.22 -34.12 23.72
C TRP A 139 -16.00 -35.63 23.64
N GLU A 140 -14.91 -36.08 23.03
CA GLU A 140 -14.57 -37.50 22.92
C GLU A 140 -14.37 -38.13 24.31
N THR A 141 -13.72 -37.42 25.23
CA THR A 141 -13.52 -37.89 26.61
C THR A 141 -14.85 -38.00 27.37
N ARG A 142 -15.76 -37.03 27.21
CA ARG A 142 -17.10 -37.09 27.81
C ARG A 142 -17.93 -38.24 27.24
N ARG A 143 -17.95 -38.37 25.91
CA ARG A 143 -18.68 -39.45 25.22
C ARG A 143 -18.18 -40.84 25.63
N LYS A 144 -16.86 -41.05 25.77
CA LYS A 144 -16.29 -42.32 26.22
C LYS A 144 -16.73 -42.67 27.65
N ARG A 145 -16.70 -41.71 28.57
CA ARG A 145 -17.17 -41.90 29.95
C ARG A 145 -18.66 -42.23 30.02
N GLU A 146 -19.49 -41.52 29.24
CA GLU A 146 -20.93 -41.79 29.19
C GLU A 146 -21.23 -43.18 28.61
N ASN A 147 -20.54 -43.58 27.53
CA ASN A 147 -20.68 -44.93 26.97
C ASN A 147 -20.28 -46.01 27.96
N GLU A 148 -19.23 -45.79 28.77
CA GLU A 148 -18.81 -46.77 29.77
C GLU A 148 -19.85 -46.91 30.88
N ARG A 149 -20.42 -45.79 31.33
CA ARG A 149 -21.53 -45.79 32.28
C ARG A 149 -22.76 -46.53 31.73
N LEU A 150 -23.17 -46.24 30.50
CA LEU A 150 -24.31 -46.93 29.87
C LEU A 150 -24.07 -48.43 29.72
N LYS A 151 -22.84 -48.86 29.40
CA LYS A 151 -22.51 -50.29 29.35
C LYS A 151 -22.64 -50.96 30.71
N GLN A 152 -22.21 -50.29 31.78
CA GLN A 152 -22.38 -50.80 33.15
C GLN A 152 -23.86 -50.94 33.50
N GLU A 153 -24.65 -49.89 33.28
CA GLU A 153 -26.10 -49.89 33.54
C GLU A 153 -26.83 -50.97 32.72
N ILE A 154 -26.50 -51.13 31.43
CA ILE A 154 -27.04 -52.21 30.59
C ILE A 154 -26.61 -53.59 31.11
N GLY A 155 -25.37 -53.73 31.57
CA GLY A 155 -24.87 -54.98 32.17
C GLY A 155 -25.64 -55.35 33.43
N GLU A 156 -25.88 -54.39 34.32
CA GLU A 156 -26.68 -54.59 35.54
C GLU A 156 -28.12 -54.97 35.20
N MET A 157 -28.75 -54.25 34.27
CA MET A 157 -30.10 -54.58 33.80
C MET A 157 -30.17 -55.97 33.16
N ALA A 158 -29.15 -56.38 32.41
CA ALA A 158 -29.09 -57.71 31.80
C ALA A 158 -29.02 -58.82 32.86
N ILE A 159 -28.28 -58.61 33.96
CA ILE A 159 -28.22 -59.54 35.09
C ILE A 159 -29.61 -59.63 35.75
N LEU A 160 -30.23 -58.49 36.07
CA LEU A 160 -31.57 -58.47 36.67
C LEU A 160 -32.62 -59.15 35.81
N LEU A 161 -32.58 -58.95 34.49
CA LEU A 161 -33.47 -59.62 33.55
C LEU A 161 -33.23 -61.13 33.52
N ARG A 162 -31.97 -61.56 33.53
CA ARG A 162 -31.63 -62.99 33.57
C ARG A 162 -32.14 -63.64 34.85
N ASP A 163 -31.90 -63.02 36.00
CA ASP A 163 -32.38 -63.52 37.30
C ASP A 163 -33.92 -63.58 37.36
N SER A 164 -34.59 -62.57 36.79
CA SER A 164 -36.05 -62.53 36.69
C SER A 164 -36.59 -63.66 35.82
N LEU A 165 -35.94 -63.94 34.68
CA LEU A 165 -36.32 -65.06 33.80
C LEU A 165 -36.13 -66.41 34.50
N VAL A 166 -35.00 -66.62 35.18
CA VAL A 166 -34.76 -67.86 35.94
C VAL A 166 -35.82 -68.05 37.01
N ARG A 167 -36.15 -67.02 37.80
CA ARG A 167 -37.23 -67.08 38.79
C ARG A 167 -38.60 -67.36 38.16
N LYS A 168 -38.84 -66.84 36.94
CA LYS A 168 -40.08 -67.09 36.20
C LYS A 168 -40.16 -68.57 35.79
N ASP A 169 -39.06 -69.13 35.31
CA ASP A 169 -38.99 -70.54 34.90
C ASP A 169 -39.15 -71.46 36.13
N GLU A 170 -38.48 -71.16 37.25
CA GLU A 170 -38.69 -71.86 38.53
C GLU A 170 -40.16 -71.78 38.99
N ALA A 171 -40.83 -70.63 38.83
CA ALA A 171 -42.24 -70.49 39.18
C ALA A 171 -43.15 -71.32 38.25
N ILE A 172 -42.81 -71.43 36.96
CA ILE A 172 -43.53 -72.28 36.01
C ILE A 172 -43.36 -73.75 36.39
N ASP A 173 -42.12 -74.21 36.62
CA ASP A 173 -41.83 -75.59 37.02
C ASP A 173 -42.60 -75.99 38.30
N ASN A 174 -42.67 -75.08 39.28
CA ASN A 174 -43.46 -75.29 40.50
C ASN A 174 -44.97 -75.40 40.23
N LEU A 175 -45.51 -74.59 39.31
CA LEU A 175 -46.92 -74.65 38.91
C LEU A 175 -47.24 -75.92 38.12
N GLU A 176 -46.33 -76.38 37.25
CA GLU A 176 -46.47 -77.64 36.52
C GLU A 176 -46.46 -78.83 37.47
N ALA A 177 -45.52 -78.87 38.44
CA ALA A 177 -45.49 -79.91 39.47
C ALA A 177 -46.79 -79.93 40.32
N LEU A 178 -47.35 -78.75 40.62
CA LEU A 178 -48.64 -78.65 41.31
C LEU A 178 -49.79 -79.15 40.44
N ALA A 179 -49.81 -78.84 39.15
CA ALA A 179 -50.79 -79.35 38.20
C ALA A 179 -50.72 -80.89 38.11
N GLU A 180 -49.54 -81.49 38.02
CA GLU A 180 -49.37 -82.95 38.03
C GLU A 180 -49.87 -83.60 39.32
N ARG A 181 -49.65 -82.96 40.49
CA ARG A 181 -50.22 -83.42 41.77
C ARG A 181 -51.75 -83.36 41.74
N MET A 182 -52.31 -82.27 41.23
CA MET A 182 -53.76 -82.11 41.10
C MET A 182 -54.36 -83.15 40.15
N ASP A 183 -53.72 -83.43 39.01
CA ASP A 183 -54.16 -84.46 38.05
C ASP A 183 -54.10 -85.87 38.68
N ARG A 184 -53.04 -86.18 39.44
CA ARG A 184 -52.96 -87.43 40.20
C ARG A 184 -54.10 -87.55 41.22
N ILE A 185 -54.39 -86.50 41.98
CA ILE A 185 -55.52 -86.47 42.92
C ILE A 185 -56.85 -86.66 42.17
N GLN A 186 -57.05 -85.96 41.05
CA GLN A 186 -58.27 -86.05 40.25
C GLN A 186 -58.48 -87.47 39.72
N SER A 187 -57.43 -88.12 39.20
CA SER A 187 -57.51 -89.51 38.73
C SER A 187 -57.89 -90.49 39.84
N LEU A 188 -57.39 -90.29 41.07
CA LEU A 188 -57.76 -91.08 42.24
C LEU A 188 -59.23 -90.86 42.61
N VAL A 189 -59.72 -89.62 42.56
CA VAL A 189 -61.13 -89.28 42.80
C VAL A 189 -62.04 -89.90 41.74
N ASP A 190 -61.69 -89.80 40.46
CA ASP A 190 -62.47 -90.37 39.36
C ASP A 190 -62.54 -91.91 39.45
N SER A 191 -61.48 -92.56 39.95
CA SER A 191 -61.45 -94.02 40.18
C SER A 191 -62.46 -94.52 41.24
N VAL A 192 -63.02 -93.62 42.06
CA VAL A 192 -64.08 -93.94 43.03
C VAL A 192 -65.45 -94.03 42.34
N GLY A 193 -65.66 -93.27 41.27
CA GLY A 193 -66.95 -93.20 40.57
C GLY A 193 -67.20 -94.31 39.54
N GLY A 194 -66.16 -95.05 39.12
CA GLY A 194 -66.21 -95.96 37.98
C GLY A 194 -66.53 -97.44 38.25
N GLU A 195 -66.58 -97.91 39.50
CA GLU A 195 -66.75 -99.34 39.82
C GLU A 195 -67.96 -99.61 40.71
N SER A 196 -68.84 -100.55 40.29
CA SER A 196 -70.07 -100.94 41.02
C SER A 196 -69.79 -101.38 42.46
N THR A 197 -70.38 -100.66 43.41
CA THR A 197 -70.24 -100.88 44.85
C THR A 197 -71.25 -101.90 45.37
N ASP A 198 -71.02 -103.18 45.12
CA ASP A 198 -71.89 -104.25 45.65
C ASP A 198 -71.64 -104.57 47.14
N ASN A 199 -70.68 -103.89 47.80
CA ASN A 199 -70.41 -104.04 49.23
C ASN A 199 -70.05 -102.68 49.90
N PRO A 200 -70.87 -102.19 50.87
CA PRO A 200 -70.66 -100.87 51.48
C PRO A 200 -69.41 -100.80 52.38
N ALA A 201 -68.98 -101.92 52.98
CA ALA A 201 -67.79 -101.95 53.83
C ALA A 201 -66.48 -101.80 53.03
N SER A 202 -66.41 -102.36 51.82
CA SER A 202 -65.24 -102.23 50.95
C SER A 202 -65.13 -100.83 50.34
N PHE A 203 -66.26 -100.16 50.11
CA PHE A 203 -66.28 -98.77 49.64
C PHE A 203 -65.64 -97.82 50.67
N VAL A 204 -66.03 -97.91 51.94
CA VAL A 204 -65.47 -97.08 53.02
C VAL A 204 -63.96 -97.30 53.19
N GLN A 205 -63.50 -98.56 53.08
CA GLN A 205 -62.06 -98.86 53.13
C GLN A 205 -61.30 -98.30 51.92
N LYS A 206 -61.89 -98.33 50.71
CA LYS A 206 -61.30 -97.76 49.49
C LYS A 206 -61.17 -96.23 49.62
N VAL A 207 -62.22 -95.55 50.10
CA VAL A 207 -62.19 -94.11 50.36
C VAL A 207 -61.13 -93.74 51.41
N ALA A 208 -61.01 -94.53 52.49
CA ALA A 208 -60.00 -94.28 53.52
C ALA A 208 -58.56 -94.41 52.97
N ARG A 209 -58.30 -95.40 52.09
CA ARG A 209 -57.01 -95.56 51.40
C ARG A 209 -56.74 -94.42 50.43
N ILE A 210 -57.72 -94.03 49.63
CA ILE A 210 -57.61 -92.93 48.67
C ILE A 210 -57.34 -91.60 49.40
N TRP A 211 -58.03 -91.36 50.51
CA TRP A 211 -57.79 -90.19 51.36
C TRP A 211 -56.37 -90.16 51.94
N GLN A 212 -55.84 -91.31 52.33
CA GLN A 212 -54.45 -91.40 52.79
C GLN A 212 -53.47 -91.11 51.65
N THR A 213 -53.68 -91.65 50.45
CA THR A 213 -52.83 -91.35 49.29
C THR A 213 -52.92 -89.88 48.85
N ILE A 214 -54.09 -89.24 48.97
CA ILE A 214 -54.23 -87.79 48.70
C ILE A 214 -53.41 -86.98 49.72
N LYS A 215 -53.43 -87.36 51.00
CA LYS A 215 -52.61 -86.70 52.03
C LYS A 215 -51.12 -86.86 51.74
N ASP A 216 -50.71 -88.03 51.28
CA ASP A 216 -49.30 -88.29 50.94
C ASP A 216 -48.88 -87.44 49.72
N ILE A 217 -49.72 -87.32 48.67
CA ILE A 217 -49.45 -86.46 47.50
C ILE A 217 -49.41 -84.96 47.87
N LEU A 218 -50.25 -84.51 48.81
CA LEU A 218 -50.22 -83.12 49.29
C LEU A 218 -49.02 -82.81 50.17
N ALA A 219 -48.33 -83.83 50.69
CA ALA A 219 -47.15 -83.70 51.53
C ALA A 219 -45.82 -83.81 50.76
N GLU A 220 -45.85 -84.23 49.50
CA GLU A 220 -44.73 -84.09 48.54
C GLU A 220 -44.35 -82.62 48.35
#